data_AF-A0A7V9MGV1-F1
#
_entry.id   AF-A0A7V9MGV1-F1
#
_cell.length_a   1.000
_cell.length_b   1.000
_cell.length_c   1.000
_cell.angle_alpha   90.00
_cell.angle_beta   90.00
_cell.angle_gamma   90.00
#
_symmetry.space_group_name_H-M   'P 1'
#
loop_
_entity.id
_entity.type
_entity.pdbx_description
1 polymer ?
#
loop_
_entity_poly.entity_id
_entity_poly.type
_entity_poly.pdbx_seq_one_letter_code
_entity_poly.pdbx_strand_id
1 'polypeptide(L)' 'MTPANGSPRYRTDKVRVAIIGVGNCASSFVQGVQYYRDADPGAQVPGLMHVDLGGYHVRDIEFSAAFDV' A
#
# COMPACT_ATOMS: atom_id res chain seq x y z
N MET A 1 -2.83 0.83 32.66
CA MET A 1 -3.72 0.94 31.49
C MET A 1 -3.03 0.24 30.33
N THR A 2 -3.48 -0.97 30.00
CA THR A 2 -2.96 -1.77 28.89
C THR A 2 -3.44 -1.14 27.58
N PRO A 3 -2.57 -0.87 26.59
CA PRO A 3 -3.06 -0.40 25.30
C PRO A 3 -3.81 -1.57 24.65
N ALA A 4 -5.09 -1.39 24.38
CA ALA A 4 -5.88 -2.37 23.63
C ALA A 4 -5.36 -2.41 22.19
N ASN A 5 -4.74 -3.53 21.82
CA ASN A 5 -4.57 -3.89 20.41
C ASN A 5 -5.96 -3.99 19.78
N GLY A 6 -6.34 -3.00 18.96
CA GLY A 6 -7.65 -3.02 18.27
C GLY A 6 -8.40 -1.69 18.16
N SER A 7 -7.80 -0.54 18.49
CA SER A 7 -8.41 0.73 18.06
C SER A 7 -8.26 0.87 16.54
N PRO A 8 -9.34 1.04 15.76
CA PRO A 8 -9.22 1.40 14.36
C PRO A 8 -8.61 2.79 14.35
N ARG A 9 -7.32 2.87 14.01
CA ARG A 9 -6.67 4.14 13.73
C ARG A 9 -7.23 4.63 12.41
N TYR A 10 -8.44 5.22 12.45
CA TYR A 10 -8.89 6.12 11.38
C TYR A 10 -8.07 7.42 11.50
N ARG A 11 -6.77 7.26 11.32
CA ARG A 11 -5.86 8.31 10.95
C ARG A 11 -5.52 7.95 9.51
N THR A 12 -5.31 8.97 8.69
CA THR A 12 -4.84 8.90 7.31
C THR A 12 -3.42 8.30 7.25
N ASP A 13 -3.20 7.15 7.88
CA ASP A 13 -1.90 6.57 8.14
C ASP A 13 -1.42 5.90 6.86
N LYS A 14 -0.42 6.53 6.24
CA LYS A 14 0.28 5.99 5.09
C LYS A 14 1.11 4.76 5.49
N VAL A 15 1.10 3.76 4.62
CA VAL A 15 2.01 2.61 4.70
C VAL A 15 3.31 3.03 4.04
N ARG A 16 4.29 3.38 4.85
CA ARG A 16 5.60 3.85 4.37
C ARG A 16 6.45 2.68 3.92
N VAL A 17 6.77 2.63 2.64
CA VAL A 17 7.51 1.54 2.00
C VAL A 17 8.89 2.02 1.57
N ALA A 18 9.91 1.22 1.87
CA ALA A 18 11.25 1.35 1.31
C ALA A 18 11.51 0.22 0.31
N ILE A 19 12.08 0.55 -0.85
CA ILE A 19 12.45 -0.42 -1.89
C ILE A 19 13.95 -0.69 -1.81
N ILE A 20 14.35 -1.96 -1.76
CA ILE A 20 15.77 -2.40 -1.87
C ILE A 20 15.92 -3.17 -3.18
N GLY A 21 16.68 -2.60 -4.12
CA GLY A 21 16.77 -3.07 -5.50
C GLY A 21 15.67 -2.47 -6.38
N VAL A 22 16.03 -1.49 -7.19
CA VAL A 22 15.16 -0.76 -8.12
C VAL A 22 15.26 -1.41 -9.52
N GLY A 23 14.73 -2.63 -9.60
CA GLY A 23 14.61 -3.39 -10.86
C GLY A 23 13.19 -3.45 -11.41
N ASN A 24 12.96 -4.41 -12.32
CA ASN A 24 11.65 -4.62 -12.94
C ASN A 24 10.52 -4.86 -11.92
N CYS A 25 10.79 -5.58 -10.83
CA CYS A 25 9.81 -5.82 -9.78
C CYS A 25 9.38 -4.52 -9.09
N ALA A 26 10.33 -3.64 -8.78
CA ALA A 26 10.05 -2.33 -8.21
C ALA A 26 9.24 -1.47 -9.20
N SER A 27 9.61 -1.50 -10.47
CA SER A 27 8.89 -0.78 -11.54
C SER A 27 7.43 -1.21 -11.65
N SER A 28 7.17 -2.53 -11.77
CA SER A 28 5.81 -3.06 -11.83
C SER A 28 5.01 -2.76 -10.56
N PHE A 29 5.65 -2.80 -9.40
CA PHE A 29 4.98 -2.48 -8.14
C PHE A 29 4.57 -1.01 -8.04
N VAL A 30 5.50 -0.09 -8.29
CA VAL A 30 5.22 1.36 -8.27
C VAL A 30 4.15 1.73 -9.30
N GLN A 31 4.23 1.19 -10.51
CA GLN A 31 3.22 1.41 -11.55
C GLN A 31 1.87 0.81 -11.16
N GLY A 32 1.84 -0.39 -10.60
CA GLY A 32 0.61 -1.01 -10.13
C GLY A 32 -0.09 -0.19 -9.04
N VAL A 33 0.67 0.32 -8.08
CA VAL A 33 0.14 1.22 -7.03
C VAL A 33 -0.43 2.50 -7.64
N GLN A 34 0.26 3.11 -8.60
CA GLN A 34 -0.24 4.30 -9.30
C GLN A 34 -1.49 4.02 -10.13
N TYR A 35 -1.51 2.91 -10.87
CA TYR A 35 -2.61 2.54 -11.75
C TYR A 35 -3.90 2.26 -10.97
N TYR A 36 -3.80 1.59 -9.82
CA TYR A 36 -4.95 1.23 -8.98
C TYR A 36 -5.22 2.21 -7.83
N ARG A 37 -4.57 3.38 -7.81
CA ARG A 37 -4.71 4.35 -6.72
C ARG A 37 -6.16 4.83 -6.52
N ASP A 38 -6.97 4.82 -7.57
CA ASP A 38 -8.37 5.27 -7.53
C ASP A 38 -9.36 4.12 -7.75
N ALA A 39 -8.91 2.87 -7.64
CA ALA A 39 -9.79 1.71 -7.72
C ALA A 39 -10.89 1.78 -6.65
N ASP A 40 -12.09 1.30 -6.98
CA ASP A 40 -13.16 1.17 -6.00
C ASP A 40 -12.78 0.12 -4.94
N PRO A 41 -12.85 0.43 -3.63
CA PRO A 41 -12.59 -0.53 -2.56
C PRO A 41 -13.35 -1.86 -2.69
N GLY A 42 -14.54 -1.85 -3.28
CA GLY A 42 -15.36 -3.04 -3.52
C GLY A 42 -15.03 -3.80 -4.80
N ALA A 43 -14.16 -3.28 -5.66
CA ALA A 43 -13.86 -3.87 -6.96
C ALA A 43 -12.95 -5.11 -6.83
N GLN A 44 -13.19 -6.07 -7.72
CA GLN A 44 -12.29 -7.19 -7.95
C GLN A 44 -11.26 -6.78 -9.01
N VAL A 45 -10.01 -6.61 -8.58
CA VAL A 45 -8.90 -6.23 -9.45
C VAL A 45 -8.01 -7.44 -9.69
N PRO A 46 -7.73 -7.84 -10.95
CA PRO A 46 -6.83 -8.95 -11.24
C PRO A 46 -5.45 -8.76 -10.60
N GLY A 47 -5.02 -9.77 -9.82
CA GLY A 47 -3.73 -9.74 -9.11
C GLY A 47 -3.75 -9.06 -7.74
N LEU A 48 -4.85 -8.40 -7.34
CA LEU A 48 -5.07 -7.95 -5.98
C LEU A 48 -6.09 -8.85 -5.29
N MET A 49 -5.78 -9.31 -4.08
CA MET A 49 -6.75 -10.05 -3.28
C MET A 49 -7.86 -9.12 -2.75
N HIS A 50 -7.48 -7.89 -2.36
CA HIS A 50 -8.38 -6.84 -1.89
C HIS A 50 -7.84 -5.46 -2.30
N VAL A 51 -8.70 -4.55 -2.73
CA VAL A 51 -8.32 -3.15 -3.01
C VAL A 51 -8.13 -2.36 -1.72
N ASP A 52 -8.99 -2.61 -0.74
CA ASP A 52 -8.85 -2.14 0.64
C ASP A 52 -8.67 -3.36 1.55
N LEU A 53 -7.54 -3.41 2.27
CA LEU A 53 -7.23 -4.47 3.21
C LEU A 53 -7.18 -3.90 4.63
N GLY A 54 -8.22 -4.14 5.42
CA GLY A 54 -8.26 -3.71 6.82
C GLY A 54 -8.24 -2.19 7.01
N GLY A 55 -8.80 -1.43 6.04
CA GLY A 55 -8.80 0.02 6.03
C GLY A 55 -7.61 0.66 5.32
N TYR A 56 -6.71 -0.13 4.75
CA TYR A 56 -5.60 0.35 3.92
C TYR A 56 -5.92 0.12 2.45
N HIS A 57 -6.14 1.22 1.73
CA HIS A 57 -6.33 1.17 0.30
C HIS A 57 -4.96 1.13 -0.40
N VAL A 58 -4.90 0.57 -1.61
CA VAL A 58 -3.69 0.63 -2.48
C VAL A 58 -3.02 2.02 -2.51
N ARG A 59 -3.80 3.11 -2.49
CA ARG A 59 -3.32 4.52 -2.51
C ARG A 59 -2.61 4.97 -1.23
N ASP A 60 -2.69 4.17 -0.17
CA ASP A 60 -2.06 4.46 1.10
C ASP A 60 -0.61 3.99 1.18
N ILE A 61 -0.14 3.26 0.16
CA ILE A 61 1.28 2.97 -0.03
C ILE A 61 2.01 4.27 -0.39
N GLU A 62 2.93 4.67 0.49
CA GLU A 62 3.84 5.80 0.30
C GLU A 62 5.27 5.29 0.15
N PHE A 63 5.81 5.34 -1.06
CA PHE A 63 7.22 5.05 -1.29
C PHE A 63 8.09 6.15 -0.68
N SER A 64 8.70 5.85 0.46
CA SER A 64 9.44 6.81 1.28
C SER A 64 10.96 6.76 1.07
N ALA A 65 11.47 5.64 0.55
CA ALA A 65 12.88 5.46 0.25
C ALA A 65 13.09 4.40 -0.84
N ALA A 66 14.21 4.48 -1.55
CA ALA A 66 14.67 3.45 -2.46
C ALA A 66 16.21 3.38 -2.44
N PHE A 67 16.78 2.18 -2.50
CA PHE A 67 18.22 1.94 -2.50
C PHE A 67 18.59 0.92 -3.58
N ASP A 68 19.69 1.16 -4.29
CA ASP A 68 20.29 0.27 -5.29
C ASP A 68 21.83 0.38 -5.23
N VAL A 69 22.55 -0.44 -5.99
CA VAL A 69 24.03 -0.48 -6.06
C VAL A 69 24.63 0.51 -7.06
#